data_AF-A0A7V4FE71-F1
#
_entry.id   AF-A0A7V4FE71-F1
#
_cell.length_a   1.000
_cell.length_b   1.000
_cell.length_c   1.000
_cell.angle_alpha   90.00
_cell.angle_beta   90.00
_cell.angle_gamma   90.00
#
_symmetry.space_group_name_H-M   'P 1'
#
loop_
_entity.id
_entity.type
_entity.pdbx_description
1 polymer ?
#
loop_
_entity_poly.entity_id
_entity_poly.type
_entity_poly.pdbx_seq_one_letter_code
_entity_poly.pdbx_strand_id
1 'polypeptide(L)'
;MKTPTSNFQLLTSNFQLPASNFQASFTLIETLIAIFVFLLLFGGISAAIFNLYQTHTFQWQQSLAIAQAKRGVELMVKEIRGAREGENGAYPIEKAGDKEFIFYSDVDGDGKTEKVRYFLGEIQTETLVKECRSSQDYNGSCAVSFSDFLKGNLISAQLRISVQGDLNSPNEYVTIYIDGENFGSVCVTGCTQCPGNWEGVTTKNVLSLAQDGILNIVAEASCFNQNVESRCVHRACSDNEGNFSFKAKFELTITQEVQTPRLKRGVIKPVGSPPTYPQDQEKIIVITPYVRNAPPIFEYYDENGNKIEDYPARLNNTKLMKIFLVVNVDPKKPPVEYQLESFVELRNLKKE
;
A
#
# COMPACT_ATOMS: atom_id res chain seq x y z
N MET A 1 -38.55 -67.80 -94.97
CA MET A 1 -38.87 -67.70 -93.52
C MET A 1 -39.52 -66.35 -93.27
N LYS A 2 -40.67 -66.35 -92.58
CA LYS A 2 -41.47 -65.17 -92.22
C LYS A 2 -41.31 -64.88 -90.72
N THR A 3 -41.63 -63.63 -90.36
CA THR A 3 -41.94 -62.99 -89.05
C THR A 3 -40.82 -62.18 -88.37
N PRO A 4 -41.16 -61.14 -87.58
CA PRO A 4 -42.34 -60.25 -87.64
C PRO A 4 -41.99 -58.74 -87.59
N THR A 5 -42.95 -57.94 -88.03
CA THR A 5 -43.03 -56.48 -87.91
C THR A 5 -43.50 -56.04 -86.50
N SER A 6 -42.81 -55.08 -85.88
CA SER A 6 -43.33 -54.30 -84.73
C SER A 6 -43.46 -52.82 -85.11
N ASN A 7 -44.66 -52.26 -84.99
CA ASN A 7 -44.93 -50.83 -85.14
C ASN A 7 -44.44 -50.07 -83.90
N PHE A 8 -43.60 -49.05 -84.08
CA PHE A 8 -43.24 -48.09 -83.04
C PHE A 8 -43.47 -46.67 -83.57
N GLN A 9 -44.41 -45.95 -82.96
CA GLN A 9 -44.77 -44.58 -83.32
C GLN A 9 -43.78 -43.58 -82.72
N LEU A 10 -43.37 -42.59 -83.50
CA LEU A 10 -42.47 -41.50 -83.12
C LEU A 10 -43.22 -40.44 -82.29
N LEU A 11 -42.69 -40.11 -81.10
CA LEU A 11 -43.09 -38.94 -80.32
C LEU A 11 -42.21 -37.74 -80.73
N THR A 12 -42.85 -36.68 -81.20
CA THR A 12 -42.21 -35.39 -81.51
C THR A 12 -41.94 -34.61 -80.23
N SER A 13 -40.67 -34.31 -79.94
CA SER A 13 -40.28 -33.42 -78.84
C SER A 13 -40.08 -31.98 -79.35
N ASN A 14 -40.94 -31.07 -78.88
CA ASN A 14 -40.76 -29.62 -79.05
C ASN A 14 -39.83 -29.10 -77.95
N PHE A 15 -38.60 -28.75 -78.32
CA PHE A 15 -37.63 -28.10 -77.45
C PHE A 15 -37.83 -26.58 -77.47
N GLN A 16 -38.25 -25.99 -76.35
CA GLN A 16 -38.30 -24.54 -76.13
C GLN A 16 -37.26 -24.17 -75.07
N LEU A 17 -36.35 -23.25 -75.42
CA LEU A 17 -35.38 -22.65 -74.48
C LEU A 17 -36.11 -21.64 -73.57
N PRO A 18 -35.98 -21.73 -72.24
CA PRO A 18 -36.56 -20.75 -71.33
C PRO A 18 -35.74 -19.44 -71.36
N ALA A 19 -36.45 -18.32 -71.55
CA ALA A 19 -35.91 -16.97 -71.49
C ALA A 19 -35.39 -16.62 -70.08
N SER A 20 -34.26 -15.93 -70.02
CA SER A 20 -33.63 -15.43 -68.78
C SER A 20 -34.51 -14.36 -68.12
N ASN A 21 -34.98 -14.62 -66.90
CA ASN A 21 -35.66 -13.62 -66.09
C ASN A 21 -34.65 -12.69 -65.41
N PHE A 22 -34.85 -11.40 -65.66
CA PHE A 22 -34.23 -10.23 -65.06
C PHE A 22 -34.29 -10.31 -63.52
N GLN A 23 -33.18 -10.11 -62.81
CA GLN A 23 -33.20 -10.05 -61.35
C GLN A 23 -34.00 -8.83 -60.88
N ALA A 24 -34.97 -9.04 -60.00
CA ALA A 24 -35.85 -8.00 -59.49
C ALA A 24 -35.08 -7.01 -58.61
N SER A 25 -35.21 -5.72 -58.90
CA SER A 25 -34.73 -4.62 -58.05
C SER A 25 -35.60 -4.50 -56.79
N PHE A 26 -34.98 -4.30 -55.63
CA PHE A 26 -35.65 -4.20 -54.33
C PHE A 26 -36.65 -3.03 -54.24
N THR A 27 -37.77 -3.26 -53.55
CA THR A 27 -38.81 -2.23 -53.33
C THR A 27 -38.47 -1.31 -52.15
N LEU A 28 -38.91 -0.05 -52.17
CA LEU A 28 -38.61 0.93 -51.12
C LEU A 28 -39.09 0.47 -49.73
N ILE A 29 -40.24 -0.19 -49.66
CA ILE A 29 -40.79 -0.73 -48.41
C ILE A 29 -39.90 -1.85 -47.82
N GLU A 30 -39.33 -2.70 -48.66
CA GLU A 30 -38.44 -3.78 -48.26
C GLU A 30 -37.13 -3.23 -47.66
N THR A 31 -36.58 -2.16 -48.27
CA THR A 31 -35.38 -1.50 -47.72
C THR A 31 -35.63 -0.87 -46.35
N LEU A 32 -36.81 -0.27 -46.12
CA LEU A 32 -37.16 0.32 -44.82
C LEU A 32 -37.31 -0.74 -43.74
N ILE A 33 -37.96 -1.86 -44.04
CA ILE A 33 -38.11 -2.99 -43.11
C ILE A 33 -36.73 -3.60 -42.80
N ALA A 34 -35.87 -3.77 -43.81
CA ALA A 34 -34.53 -4.29 -43.64
C ALA A 34 -33.67 -3.40 -42.73
N ILE A 35 -33.71 -2.08 -42.93
CA ILE A 35 -32.98 -1.11 -42.06
C ILE A 35 -33.52 -1.18 -40.63
N PHE A 36 -34.84 -1.24 -40.45
CA PHE A 36 -35.45 -1.31 -39.12
C PHE A 36 -35.01 -2.58 -38.36
N VAL A 37 -35.08 -3.74 -39.01
CA VAL A 37 -34.63 -5.01 -38.41
C VAL A 37 -33.13 -4.98 -38.14
N PHE A 38 -32.32 -4.43 -39.05
CA PHE A 38 -30.89 -4.29 -38.87
C PHE A 38 -30.54 -3.43 -37.65
N LEU A 39 -31.20 -2.29 -37.46
CA LEU A 39 -30.98 -1.41 -36.31
C LEU A 39 -31.40 -2.08 -34.99
N LEU A 40 -32.49 -2.85 -34.99
CA LEU A 40 -32.92 -3.61 -33.82
C LEU A 40 -31.89 -4.69 -33.45
N LEU A 41 -31.41 -5.44 -34.43
CA LEU A 41 -30.39 -6.47 -34.23
C LEU A 41 -29.06 -5.85 -33.78
N PHE A 42 -28.61 -4.79 -34.45
CA PHE A 42 -27.36 -4.10 -34.12
C PHE A 42 -27.42 -3.45 -32.73
N GLY A 43 -28.57 -2.87 -32.36
CA GLY A 43 -28.81 -2.33 -31.03
C GLY A 43 -28.77 -3.40 -29.94
N GLY A 44 -29.42 -4.54 -30.17
CA GLY A 44 -29.39 -5.68 -29.26
C GLY A 44 -27.98 -6.26 -29.07
N ILE A 45 -27.24 -6.44 -30.18
CA ILE A 45 -25.85 -6.90 -30.16
C ILE A 45 -24.96 -5.89 -29.43
N SER A 46 -25.09 -4.59 -29.71
CA SER A 46 -24.30 -3.55 -29.06
C SER A 46 -24.54 -3.49 -27.55
N ALA A 47 -25.80 -3.63 -27.12
CA ALA A 47 -26.16 -3.69 -25.70
C ALA A 47 -25.58 -4.93 -25.01
N ALA A 48 -25.65 -6.10 -25.67
CA ALA A 48 -25.06 -7.33 -25.17
C ALA A 48 -23.52 -7.21 -25.06
N ILE A 49 -22.86 -6.64 -26.07
CA ILE A 49 -21.41 -6.39 -26.07
C ILE A 49 -21.02 -5.47 -24.90
N PHE A 50 -21.74 -4.37 -24.69
CA PHE A 50 -21.45 -3.45 -23.59
C PHE A 50 -21.63 -4.12 -22.22
N ASN A 51 -22.66 -4.95 -22.06
CA ASN A 51 -22.91 -5.71 -20.83
C ASN A 51 -21.79 -6.76 -20.57
N LEU A 52 -21.35 -7.47 -21.61
CA LEU A 52 -20.24 -8.41 -21.55
C LEU A 52 -18.93 -7.71 -21.15
N TYR A 53 -18.60 -6.57 -21.77
CA TYR A 53 -17.38 -5.83 -21.42
C TYR A 53 -17.35 -5.35 -19.98
N GLN A 54 -18.49 -4.94 -19.42
CA GLN A 54 -18.55 -4.54 -17.99
C GLN A 54 -18.44 -5.72 -17.03
N THR A 55 -18.89 -6.92 -17.41
CA THR A 55 -18.94 -8.09 -16.51
C THR A 55 -17.66 -8.92 -16.54
N HIS A 56 -16.97 -9.01 -17.68
CA HIS A 56 -15.81 -9.90 -17.83
C HIS A 56 -14.53 -9.45 -17.13
N THR A 57 -14.31 -8.13 -16.99
CA THR A 57 -13.06 -7.60 -16.41
C THR A 57 -12.88 -7.98 -14.94
N PHE A 58 -13.97 -7.99 -14.16
CA PHE A 58 -13.94 -8.31 -12.73
C PHE A 58 -13.67 -9.79 -12.45
N GLN A 59 -14.39 -10.70 -13.14
CA GLN A 59 -14.21 -12.14 -12.97
C GLN A 59 -12.79 -12.59 -13.35
N TRP A 60 -12.21 -11.96 -14.38
CA TRP A 60 -10.82 -12.21 -14.77
C TRP A 60 -9.82 -11.80 -13.68
N GLN A 61 -9.97 -10.59 -13.13
CA GLN A 61 -9.12 -10.10 -12.04
C GLN A 61 -9.20 -11.00 -10.80
N GLN A 62 -10.40 -11.46 -10.44
CA GLN A 62 -10.59 -12.39 -9.33
C GLN A 62 -9.86 -13.71 -9.55
N SER A 63 -9.97 -14.31 -10.74
CA SER A 63 -9.26 -15.55 -11.08
C SER A 63 -7.73 -15.39 -11.00
N LEU A 64 -7.20 -14.29 -11.53
CA LEU A 64 -5.77 -13.99 -11.44
C LEU A 64 -5.32 -13.82 -9.98
N ALA A 65 -6.08 -13.08 -9.16
CA ALA A 65 -5.77 -12.87 -7.75
C ALA A 65 -5.73 -14.19 -6.96
N ILE A 66 -6.68 -15.09 -7.21
CA ILE A 66 -6.72 -16.43 -6.60
C ILE A 66 -5.53 -17.27 -7.06
N ALA A 67 -5.20 -17.27 -8.36
CA ALA A 67 -4.08 -18.03 -8.88
C ALA A 67 -2.73 -17.54 -8.31
N GLN A 68 -2.56 -16.22 -8.19
CA GLN A 68 -1.39 -15.60 -7.54
C GLN A 68 -1.31 -15.97 -6.05
N ALA A 69 -2.43 -15.87 -5.33
CA ALA A 69 -2.49 -16.25 -3.92
C ALA A 69 -2.13 -17.72 -3.68
N LYS A 70 -2.66 -18.65 -4.49
CA LYS A 70 -2.32 -20.08 -4.40
C LYS A 70 -0.84 -20.34 -4.61
N ARG A 71 -0.27 -19.85 -5.71
CA ARG A 71 1.17 -19.98 -5.99
C ARG A 71 2.02 -19.35 -4.88
N GLY A 72 1.56 -18.23 -4.35
CA GLY A 72 2.17 -17.53 -3.24
C GLY A 72 2.23 -18.35 -1.96
N VAL A 73 1.12 -18.97 -1.57
CA VAL A 73 1.04 -19.85 -0.40
C VAL A 73 1.82 -21.14 -0.62
N GLU A 74 1.79 -21.73 -1.83
CA GLU A 74 2.62 -22.90 -2.16
C GLU A 74 4.11 -22.61 -2.00
N LEU A 75 4.57 -21.46 -2.51
CA LEU A 75 5.94 -21.00 -2.33
C LEU A 75 6.26 -20.79 -0.85
N MET A 76 5.38 -20.11 -0.12
CA MET A 76 5.51 -19.86 1.31
C MET A 76 5.67 -21.16 2.10
N VAL A 77 4.77 -22.12 1.88
CA VAL A 77 4.83 -23.45 2.51
C VAL A 77 6.14 -24.16 2.17
N LYS A 78 6.58 -24.12 0.90
CA LYS A 78 7.85 -24.72 0.48
C LYS A 78 9.04 -24.12 1.26
N GLU A 79 9.11 -22.81 1.35
CA GLU A 79 10.22 -22.10 2.00
C GLU A 79 10.23 -22.31 3.52
N ILE A 80 9.06 -22.24 4.17
CA ILE A 80 8.90 -22.49 5.62
C ILE A 80 9.29 -23.92 5.97
N ARG A 81 8.93 -24.92 5.15
CA ARG A 81 9.37 -26.31 5.36
C ARG A 81 10.88 -26.47 5.34
N GLY A 82 11.58 -25.59 4.63
CA GLY A 82 13.04 -25.54 4.53
C GLY A 82 13.71 -24.71 5.64
N ALA A 83 12.95 -24.18 6.61
CA ALA A 83 13.50 -23.32 7.65
C ALA A 83 14.63 -24.00 8.42
N ARG A 84 15.77 -23.31 8.55
CA ARG A 84 17.00 -23.79 9.22
C ARG A 84 17.70 -22.63 9.92
N GLU A 85 18.75 -22.92 10.68
CA GLU A 85 19.52 -21.88 11.36
C GLU A 85 20.16 -20.91 10.36
N GLY A 86 20.17 -19.61 10.69
CA GLY A 86 20.80 -18.59 9.87
C GLY A 86 22.32 -18.75 9.82
N GLU A 87 22.97 -18.19 8.79
CA GLU A 87 24.44 -18.25 8.64
C GLU A 87 25.18 -17.61 9.83
N ASN A 88 24.52 -16.69 10.53
CA ASN A 88 25.03 -16.02 11.72
C ASN A 88 24.74 -16.77 13.04
N GLY A 89 24.21 -18.00 12.97
CA GLY A 89 23.79 -18.77 14.14
C GLY A 89 22.44 -18.34 14.72
N ALA A 90 21.64 -17.58 13.98
CA ALA A 90 20.28 -17.24 14.40
C ALA A 90 19.37 -18.47 14.38
N TYR A 91 18.43 -18.53 15.32
CA TYR A 91 17.40 -19.56 15.35
C TYR A 91 16.55 -19.54 14.07
N PRO A 92 15.96 -20.69 13.65
CA PRO A 92 15.20 -20.76 12.40
C PRO A 92 14.05 -19.76 12.30
N ILE A 93 13.40 -19.42 13.41
CA ILE A 93 12.34 -18.40 13.46
C ILE A 93 12.85 -17.18 14.23
N GLU A 94 12.80 -16.01 13.59
CA GLU A 94 13.12 -14.73 14.25
C GLU A 94 11.86 -14.03 14.78
N LYS A 95 10.76 -14.07 14.02
CA LYS A 95 9.50 -13.41 14.38
C LYS A 95 8.30 -14.24 13.95
N ALA A 96 7.35 -14.39 14.87
CA ALA A 96 6.11 -15.15 14.69
C ALA A 96 4.89 -14.31 15.08
N GLY A 97 4.53 -13.35 14.23
CA GLY A 97 3.36 -12.48 14.40
C GLY A 97 2.19 -12.88 13.50
N ASP A 98 1.01 -12.34 13.79
CA ASP A 98 -0.24 -12.71 13.09
C ASP A 98 -0.24 -12.36 11.60
N LYS A 99 0.47 -11.30 11.21
CA LYS A 99 0.53 -10.77 9.83
C LYS A 99 1.96 -10.63 9.32
N GLU A 100 2.93 -11.07 10.10
CA GLU A 100 4.34 -10.98 9.80
C GLU A 100 5.08 -12.20 10.34
N PHE A 101 5.81 -12.88 9.46
CA PHE A 101 6.61 -14.04 9.80
C PHE A 101 8.02 -13.87 9.23
N ILE A 102 9.03 -13.99 10.09
CA ILE A 102 10.45 -13.88 9.73
C ILE A 102 11.17 -15.15 10.15
N PHE A 103 11.84 -15.78 9.19
CA PHE A 103 12.55 -17.03 9.39
C PHE A 103 13.78 -17.11 8.46
N TYR A 104 14.63 -18.09 8.72
CA TYR A 104 15.85 -18.33 7.94
C TYR A 104 15.69 -19.61 7.13
N SER A 105 16.04 -19.57 5.84
CA SER A 105 15.88 -20.70 4.91
C SER A 105 16.75 -20.52 3.67
N ASP A 106 17.14 -21.63 3.07
CA ASP A 106 17.86 -21.69 1.78
C ASP A 106 16.86 -21.67 0.65
N VAL A 107 16.54 -20.48 0.16
CA VAL A 107 15.42 -20.32 -0.78
C VAL A 107 15.81 -20.58 -2.23
N ASP A 108 17.10 -20.49 -2.56
CA ASP A 108 17.62 -20.71 -3.91
C ASP A 108 18.48 -21.98 -4.07
N GLY A 109 18.78 -22.68 -2.97
CA GLY A 109 19.51 -23.94 -2.99
C GLY A 109 21.02 -23.76 -3.20
N ASP A 110 21.56 -22.56 -2.95
CA ASP A 110 23.00 -22.27 -3.10
C ASP A 110 23.85 -22.71 -1.90
N GLY A 111 23.20 -23.24 -0.85
CA GLY A 111 23.84 -23.72 0.38
C GLY A 111 24.04 -22.62 1.43
N LYS A 112 23.71 -21.36 1.13
CA LYS A 112 23.65 -20.26 2.10
C LYS A 112 22.23 -20.06 2.57
N THR A 113 22.10 -19.53 3.77
CA THR A 113 20.80 -19.35 4.42
C THR A 113 20.39 -17.88 4.34
N GLU A 114 19.31 -17.59 3.62
CA GLU A 114 18.70 -16.27 3.57
C GLU A 114 17.81 -15.99 4.76
N LYS A 115 17.63 -14.70 5.06
CA LYS A 115 16.56 -14.21 5.92
C LYS A 115 15.34 -13.91 5.07
N VAL A 116 14.23 -14.60 5.34
CA VAL A 116 12.97 -14.49 4.60
C VAL A 116 11.91 -13.85 5.49
N ARG A 117 11.16 -12.90 4.94
CA ARG A 117 10.10 -12.17 5.63
C ARG A 117 8.83 -12.18 4.80
N TYR A 118 7.75 -12.73 5.34
CA TYR A 118 6.41 -12.57 4.79
C TYR A 118 5.63 -11.59 5.64
N PHE A 119 5.00 -10.60 5.01
CA PHE A 119 4.31 -9.54 5.75
C PHE A 119 3.17 -8.92 4.95
N LEU A 120 2.13 -8.51 5.67
CA LEU A 120 1.01 -7.72 5.15
C LEU A 120 1.12 -6.29 5.69
N GLY A 121 1.33 -5.33 4.79
CA GLY A 121 1.49 -3.93 5.15
C GLY A 121 2.81 -3.35 4.67
N GLU A 122 3.04 -2.09 5.02
CA GLU A 122 4.25 -1.36 4.65
C GLU A 122 4.62 -0.39 5.76
N ILE A 123 5.92 -0.26 6.01
CA ILE A 123 6.44 0.81 6.83
C ILE A 123 6.50 2.04 5.92
N GLN A 124 5.57 2.97 6.12
CA GLN A 124 5.56 4.25 5.40
C GLN A 124 6.21 5.31 6.28
N THR A 125 7.12 6.07 5.69
CA THR A 125 7.65 7.28 6.32
C THR A 125 7.17 8.49 5.54
N GLU A 126 6.53 9.43 6.23
CA GLU A 126 5.97 10.65 5.65
C GLU A 126 6.48 11.85 6.43
N THR A 127 6.77 12.95 5.74
CA THR A 127 7.12 14.23 6.37
C THR A 127 6.08 15.26 6.00
N LEU A 128 5.39 15.77 7.01
CA LEU A 128 4.40 16.82 6.89
C LEU A 128 5.03 18.14 7.30
N VAL A 129 4.81 19.17 6.49
CA VAL A 129 5.40 20.50 6.73
C VAL A 129 4.29 21.50 6.95
N LYS A 130 4.36 22.25 8.06
CA LYS A 130 3.53 23.42 8.32
C LYS A 130 4.38 24.58 8.78
N GLU A 131 3.94 25.77 8.42
CA GLU A 131 4.60 27.02 8.79
C GLU A 131 3.57 27.95 9.42
N CYS A 132 4.01 28.74 10.40
CA CYS A 132 3.22 29.85 10.93
C CYS A 132 4.10 31.08 11.11
N ARG A 133 3.45 32.23 11.19
CA ARG A 133 4.11 33.52 11.41
C ARG A 133 3.37 34.35 12.43
N SER A 134 4.11 35.21 13.11
CA SER A 134 3.54 36.27 13.94
C SER A 134 3.91 37.62 13.35
N SER A 135 2.92 38.51 13.26
CA SER A 135 3.09 39.90 12.83
C SER A 135 2.76 40.89 13.95
N GLN A 136 2.69 40.40 15.19
CA GLN A 136 2.45 41.23 16.37
C GLN A 136 3.75 41.88 16.84
N ASP A 137 3.62 43.13 17.29
CA ASP A 137 4.66 43.83 18.00
C ASP A 137 4.68 43.37 19.46
N TYR A 138 5.74 42.66 19.85
CA TYR A 138 5.93 42.03 21.15
C TYR A 138 4.92 40.91 21.48
N ASN A 139 5.35 39.92 22.28
CA ASN A 139 4.48 38.83 22.76
C ASN A 139 3.73 38.07 21.65
N GLY A 140 4.30 38.04 20.45
CA GLY A 140 3.68 37.42 19.30
C GLY A 140 3.59 35.91 19.46
N SER A 141 2.49 35.33 19.01
CA SER A 141 2.34 33.88 18.92
C SER A 141 1.84 33.48 17.55
N CYS A 142 2.08 32.21 17.19
CA CYS A 142 1.45 31.56 16.05
C CYS A 142 1.26 30.08 16.34
N ALA A 143 0.28 29.45 15.70
CA ALA A 143 -0.06 28.06 15.94
C ALA A 143 -0.25 27.29 14.63
N VAL A 144 0.07 26.00 14.67
CA VAL A 144 -0.24 25.02 13.62
C VAL A 144 -0.85 23.78 14.28
N SER A 145 -1.66 23.05 13.53
CA SER A 145 -2.20 21.76 13.97
C SER A 145 -1.99 20.74 12.88
N PHE A 146 -1.37 19.61 13.19
CA PHE A 146 -1.36 18.43 12.32
C PHE A 146 -2.56 17.55 12.72
N SER A 147 -3.37 17.14 11.75
CA SER A 147 -4.50 16.24 11.97
C SER A 147 -4.53 15.17 10.89
N ASP A 148 -5.20 14.05 11.18
CA ASP A 148 -5.52 12.98 10.23
C ASP A 148 -4.29 12.36 9.54
N PHE A 149 -3.13 12.40 10.21
CA PHE A 149 -1.88 11.85 9.66
C PHE A 149 -1.66 10.37 9.98
N LEU A 150 -2.50 9.75 10.82
CA LEU A 150 -2.44 8.32 11.11
C LEU A 150 -3.14 7.50 10.02
N LYS A 151 -2.36 6.72 9.28
CA LYS A 151 -2.83 5.75 8.28
C LYS A 151 -2.71 4.31 8.77
N GLY A 152 -2.05 4.09 9.90
CA GLY A 152 -1.76 2.78 10.46
C GLY A 152 -1.19 2.89 11.87
N ASN A 153 -0.46 1.86 12.31
CA ASN A 153 0.14 1.85 13.63
C ASN A 153 1.41 2.72 13.68
N LEU A 154 1.47 3.70 14.57
CA LEU A 154 2.59 4.64 14.66
C LEU A 154 3.81 3.98 15.31
N ILE A 155 4.95 3.94 14.59
CA ILE A 155 6.22 3.38 15.06
C ILE A 155 7.12 4.47 15.64
N SER A 156 7.23 5.62 14.95
CA SER A 156 8.01 6.76 15.42
C SER A 156 7.41 8.08 14.93
N ALA A 157 7.58 9.13 15.72
CA ALA A 157 7.25 10.50 15.32
C ALA A 157 8.35 11.46 15.80
N GLN A 158 8.93 12.21 14.87
CA GLN A 158 9.92 13.24 15.15
C GLN A 158 9.43 14.57 14.60
N LEU A 159 9.50 15.61 15.42
CA LEU A 159 9.20 16.97 15.02
C LEU A 159 10.50 17.75 14.92
N ARG A 160 10.82 18.21 13.71
CA ARG A 160 11.91 19.14 13.47
C ARG A 160 11.34 20.55 13.41
N ILE A 161 11.90 21.44 14.22
CA ILE A 161 11.44 22.81 14.41
C ILE A 161 12.57 23.73 13.96
N SER A 162 12.23 24.77 13.22
CA SER A 162 13.16 25.83 12.84
C SER A 162 12.42 27.16 12.79
N VAL A 163 13.14 28.25 13.02
CA VAL A 163 12.56 29.58 13.12
C VAL A 163 13.40 30.59 12.35
N GLN A 164 12.80 31.74 12.04
CA GLN A 164 13.51 32.90 11.54
C GLN A 164 12.78 34.16 12.02
N GLY A 165 13.48 35.26 12.20
CA GLY A 165 12.87 36.49 12.67
C GLY A 165 13.86 37.40 13.36
N ASP A 166 13.34 38.22 14.25
CA ASP A 166 14.12 39.08 15.12
C ASP A 166 14.66 38.28 16.31
N LEU A 167 15.80 37.60 16.10
CA LEU A 167 16.35 36.57 16.99
C LEU A 167 17.86 36.69 17.22
N ASN A 168 18.42 37.91 17.18
CA ASN A 168 19.87 38.15 17.33
C ASN A 168 20.31 38.48 18.76
N SER A 169 19.37 38.60 19.69
CA SER A 169 19.64 38.90 21.10
C SER A 169 19.50 37.67 22.00
N PRO A 170 20.26 37.57 23.12
CA PRO A 170 20.08 36.50 24.11
C PRO A 170 18.69 36.42 24.74
N ASN A 171 17.91 37.50 24.65
CA ASN A 171 16.54 37.57 25.18
C ASN A 171 15.47 37.34 24.09
N GLU A 172 15.87 37.10 22.84
CA GLU A 172 15.00 36.85 21.69
C GLU A 172 15.03 35.38 21.34
N TYR A 173 13.98 34.66 21.72
CA TYR A 173 13.83 33.24 21.47
C TYR A 173 12.37 32.92 21.26
N VAL A 174 12.09 31.76 20.69
CA VAL A 174 10.73 31.27 20.46
C VAL A 174 10.52 30.04 21.33
N THR A 175 9.56 30.11 22.25
CA THR A 175 9.16 28.98 23.09
C THR A 175 8.12 28.14 22.36
N ILE A 176 8.31 26.83 22.36
CA ILE A 176 7.42 25.91 21.66
C ILE A 176 6.61 25.12 22.69
N TYR A 177 5.30 25.13 22.47
CA TYR A 177 4.35 24.29 23.18
C TYR A 177 3.77 23.26 22.22
N ILE A 178 3.70 22.00 22.66
CA ILE A 178 3.12 20.89 21.89
C ILE A 178 2.04 20.27 22.76
N ASP A 179 0.79 20.30 22.27
CA ASP A 179 -0.41 19.90 23.00
C ASP A 179 -0.52 20.50 24.42
N GLY A 180 -0.04 21.75 24.55
CA GLY A 180 -0.04 22.50 25.82
C GLY A 180 1.17 22.26 26.72
N GLU A 181 2.04 21.29 26.40
CA GLU A 181 3.29 21.05 27.14
C GLU A 181 4.43 21.92 26.62
N ASN A 182 5.25 22.48 27.51
CA ASN A 182 6.41 23.28 27.12
C ASN A 182 7.59 22.39 26.70
N PHE A 183 8.01 22.49 25.43
CA PHE A 183 9.09 21.69 24.83
C PHE A 183 10.45 22.41 24.76
N GLY A 184 10.51 23.61 25.34
CA GLY A 184 11.70 24.45 25.41
C GLY A 184 11.72 25.56 24.37
N SER A 185 12.81 26.32 24.41
CA SER A 185 13.00 27.51 23.58
C SER A 185 14.01 27.26 22.47
N VAL A 186 13.73 27.84 21.31
CA VAL A 186 14.55 27.82 20.11
C VAL A 186 15.21 29.19 19.95
N CYS A 187 16.44 29.22 19.43
CA CYS A 187 17.21 30.45 19.21
C CYS A 187 17.63 31.20 20.49
N VAL A 188 17.78 30.50 21.62
CA VAL A 188 18.37 31.11 22.84
C VAL A 188 19.78 31.66 22.58
N THR A 189 20.53 31.03 21.68
CA THR A 189 21.81 31.53 21.15
C THR A 189 21.97 31.11 19.68
N GLY A 190 22.78 31.85 18.93
CA GLY A 190 23.25 31.42 17.61
C GLY A 190 22.31 31.69 16.43
N CYS A 191 21.21 32.42 16.64
CA CYS A 191 20.36 32.91 15.57
C CYS A 191 20.67 34.39 15.25
N THR A 192 20.28 34.81 14.06
CA THR A 192 20.55 36.13 13.50
C THR A 192 19.25 36.89 13.25
N GLN A 193 19.36 38.18 12.94
CA GLN A 193 18.22 39.05 12.69
C GLN A 193 17.81 38.95 11.22
N CYS A 194 16.56 38.58 10.99
CA CYS A 194 15.94 38.49 9.66
C CYS A 194 16.81 37.75 8.61
N PRO A 195 17.31 36.54 8.90
CA PRO A 195 18.25 35.82 8.03
C PRO A 195 17.71 35.52 6.63
N GLY A 196 16.40 35.38 6.48
CA GLY A 196 15.76 34.84 5.27
C GLY A 196 15.94 33.33 5.08
N ASN A 197 16.85 32.70 5.83
CA ASN A 197 16.98 31.25 6.01
C ASN A 197 16.43 30.79 7.37
N TRP A 198 16.09 29.50 7.46
CA TRP A 198 15.64 28.87 8.70
C TRP A 198 16.83 28.57 9.63
N GLU A 199 16.72 28.94 10.91
CA GLU A 199 17.73 28.78 11.94
C GLU A 199 17.16 28.10 13.20
N GLY A 200 17.99 27.87 14.21
CA GLY A 200 17.55 27.28 15.48
C GLY A 200 17.00 25.85 15.35
N VAL A 201 17.57 25.05 14.45
CA VAL A 201 17.03 23.71 14.15
C VAL A 201 17.09 22.83 15.40
N THR A 202 15.93 22.37 15.87
CA THR A 202 15.82 21.39 16.97
C THR A 202 14.92 20.24 16.55
N THR A 203 15.24 19.02 16.98
CA THR A 203 14.43 17.83 16.72
C THR A 203 13.96 17.24 18.03
N LYS A 204 12.66 16.93 18.13
CA LYS A 204 12.03 16.36 19.32
C LYS A 204 11.32 15.06 18.96
N ASN A 205 11.41 14.08 19.85
CA ASN A 205 10.57 12.88 19.75
C ASN A 205 9.19 13.24 20.31
N VAL A 206 8.17 13.08 19.48
CA VAL A 206 6.76 13.39 19.81
C VAL A 206 5.86 12.17 19.70
N LEU A 207 6.44 10.95 19.74
CA LEU A 207 5.72 9.69 19.57
C LEU A 207 4.55 9.53 20.54
N SER A 208 4.71 9.90 21.81
CA SER A 208 3.66 9.77 22.83
C SER A 208 2.52 10.76 22.63
N LEU A 209 2.80 11.95 22.11
CA LEU A 209 1.80 13.00 21.88
C LEU A 209 1.02 12.73 20.58
N ALA A 210 1.71 12.28 19.53
CA ALA A 210 1.12 12.05 18.22
C ALA A 210 0.26 10.78 18.08
N GLN A 211 0.02 10.03 19.17
CA GLN A 211 -0.71 8.74 19.13
C GLN A 211 -2.20 8.89 18.82
N ASP A 212 -2.79 10.04 19.15
CA ASP A 212 -4.20 10.34 18.86
C ASP A 212 -4.42 10.85 17.42
N GLY A 213 -3.33 11.03 16.66
CA GLY A 213 -3.36 11.52 15.29
C GLY A 213 -3.60 13.02 15.17
N ILE A 214 -3.43 13.74 16.27
CA ILE A 214 -3.49 15.19 16.35
C ILE A 214 -2.18 15.69 16.98
N LEU A 215 -1.69 16.84 16.55
CA LEU A 215 -0.54 17.49 17.18
C LEU A 215 -0.72 18.99 17.06
N ASN A 216 -1.06 19.65 18.16
CA ASN A 216 -1.24 21.10 18.21
C ASN A 216 0.05 21.74 18.68
N ILE A 217 0.56 22.69 17.90
CA ILE A 217 1.83 23.34 18.20
C ILE A 217 1.59 24.84 18.26
N VAL A 218 2.08 25.46 19.33
CA VAL A 218 2.07 26.90 19.52
C VAL A 218 3.51 27.37 19.67
N ALA A 219 3.90 28.36 18.88
CA ALA A 219 5.15 29.08 19.02
C ALA A 219 4.87 30.45 19.62
N GLU A 220 5.57 30.79 20.69
CA GLU A 220 5.45 32.06 21.40
C GLU A 220 6.79 32.77 21.44
N ALA A 221 6.82 34.01 20.98
CA ALA A 221 7.97 34.88 21.08
C ALA A 221 8.27 35.26 22.54
N SER A 222 9.54 35.34 22.89
CA SER A 222 9.98 35.85 24.18
C SER A 222 9.69 37.35 24.33
N CYS A 223 9.29 37.74 25.54
CA CYS A 223 9.14 39.13 25.95
C CYS A 223 9.35 39.25 27.47
N PHE A 224 10.59 39.41 27.90
CA PHE A 224 10.94 39.42 29.33
C PHE A 224 10.50 40.72 30.04
N ASN A 225 10.47 41.85 29.33
CA ASN A 225 9.98 43.12 29.86
C ASN A 225 9.57 44.06 28.72
N GLN A 226 8.28 44.38 28.63
CA GLN A 226 7.73 45.29 27.61
C GLN A 226 8.29 46.73 27.69
N ASN A 227 8.88 47.11 28.83
CA ASN A 227 9.51 48.41 29.02
C ASN A 227 10.99 48.46 28.56
N VAL A 228 11.54 47.35 28.08
CA VAL A 228 12.89 47.27 27.50
C VAL A 228 12.73 46.88 26.03
N GLU A 229 12.33 47.86 25.22
CA GLU A 229 11.99 47.70 23.80
C GLU A 229 13.14 47.09 22.95
N SER A 230 14.39 47.20 23.40
CA SER A 230 15.57 46.85 22.59
C SER A 230 16.01 45.38 22.61
N ARG A 231 15.24 44.45 23.21
CA ARG A 231 15.65 43.04 23.38
C ARG A 231 14.49 42.03 23.34
N CYS A 232 13.38 42.40 22.73
CA CYS A 232 12.21 41.52 22.59
C CYS A 232 11.97 41.25 21.11
N VAL A 233 11.45 40.06 20.81
CA VAL A 233 11.05 39.72 19.45
C VAL A 233 9.91 40.65 19.04
N HIS A 234 10.20 41.57 18.13
CA HIS A 234 9.27 42.58 17.63
C HIS A 234 9.23 42.54 16.11
N ARG A 235 8.32 43.30 15.50
CA ARG A 235 8.07 43.25 14.06
C ARG A 235 9.16 44.00 13.25
N ALA A 236 10.39 43.51 13.33
CA ALA A 236 11.58 44.07 12.70
C ALA A 236 11.81 43.57 11.28
N CYS A 237 11.34 42.36 10.97
CA CYS A 237 11.59 41.70 9.70
C CYS A 237 10.49 42.00 8.68
N SER A 238 10.83 41.97 7.39
CA SER A 238 9.89 42.20 6.29
C SER A 238 10.13 41.24 5.14
N ASP A 239 9.04 40.79 4.51
CA ASP A 239 9.07 40.02 3.28
C ASP A 239 7.96 40.48 2.31
N ASN A 240 7.75 39.73 1.23
CA ASN A 240 6.72 40.02 0.21
C ASN A 240 5.27 40.00 0.77
N GLU A 241 5.06 39.42 1.94
CA GLU A 241 3.76 39.33 2.61
C GLU A 241 3.63 40.35 3.76
N GLY A 242 4.65 41.20 3.98
CA GLY A 242 4.64 42.28 4.95
C GLY A 242 5.58 42.06 6.14
N ASN A 243 5.41 42.89 7.17
CA ASN A 243 6.30 42.86 8.33
C ASN A 243 5.89 41.74 9.32
N PHE A 244 6.88 41.10 9.92
CA PHE A 244 6.71 40.01 10.87
C PHE A 244 7.75 40.07 11.98
N SER A 245 7.42 39.48 13.13
CA SER A 245 8.31 39.36 14.26
C SER A 245 9.11 38.07 14.21
N PHE A 246 8.43 36.94 13.99
CA PHE A 246 9.07 35.67 13.67
C PHE A 246 8.20 34.79 12.79
N LYS A 247 8.83 33.78 12.20
CA LYS A 247 8.20 32.65 11.53
C LYS A 247 8.73 31.37 12.15
N ALA A 248 7.89 30.35 12.21
CA ALA A 248 8.26 29.02 12.65
C ALA A 248 7.84 27.99 11.59
N LYS A 249 8.73 27.04 11.32
CA LYS A 249 8.53 25.90 10.43
C LYS A 249 8.63 24.61 11.22
N PHE A 250 7.66 23.75 11.00
CA PHE A 250 7.47 22.48 11.67
C PHE A 250 7.45 21.37 10.62
N GLU A 251 8.40 20.45 10.72
CA GLU A 251 8.51 19.27 9.85
C GLU A 251 8.27 18.03 10.73
N LEU A 252 7.07 17.48 10.66
CA LEU A 252 6.68 16.27 11.37
C LEU A 252 7.01 15.06 10.50
N THR A 253 8.07 14.33 10.85
CA THR A 253 8.44 13.05 10.23
C THR A 253 7.88 11.90 11.05
N ILE A 254 6.96 11.16 10.45
CA ILE A 254 6.30 9.99 11.06
C ILE A 254 6.69 8.74 10.31
N THR A 255 6.84 7.64 11.04
CA THR A 255 6.98 6.29 10.48
C THR A 255 5.86 5.43 11.04
N GLN A 256 5.08 4.83 10.16
CA GLN A 256 3.88 4.07 10.50
C GLN A 256 3.86 2.74 9.77
N GLU A 257 3.33 1.71 10.42
CA GLU A 257 2.96 0.45 9.79
C GLU A 257 1.54 0.55 9.22
N VAL A 258 1.44 0.76 7.91
CA VAL A 258 0.16 0.86 7.20
C VAL A 258 -0.23 -0.50 6.66
N GLN A 259 -1.42 -0.97 7.02
CA GLN A 259 -1.98 -2.20 6.46
C GLN A 259 -2.29 -1.99 4.98
N THR A 260 -1.75 -2.84 4.11
CA THR A 260 -2.00 -2.81 2.66
C THR A 260 -2.58 -4.15 2.23
N PRO A 261 -3.34 -4.23 1.11
CA PRO A 261 -3.83 -5.51 0.62
C PRO A 261 -2.77 -6.38 -0.05
N ARG A 262 -1.50 -5.98 -0.02
CA ARG A 262 -0.45 -6.65 -0.76
C ARG A 262 0.34 -7.49 0.21
N LEU A 263 0.19 -8.81 0.14
CA LEU A 263 1.09 -9.72 0.83
C LEU A 263 2.43 -9.68 0.09
N LYS A 264 3.50 -9.42 0.85
CA LYS A 264 4.85 -9.26 0.33
C LYS A 264 5.76 -10.33 0.90
N ARG A 265 6.80 -10.66 0.12
CA ARG A 265 7.91 -11.52 0.50
C ARG A 265 9.20 -10.72 0.34
N GLY A 266 9.95 -10.56 1.42
CA GLY A 266 11.28 -10.00 1.46
C GLY A 266 12.33 -11.09 1.64
N VAL A 267 13.48 -10.94 0.97
CA VAL A 267 14.64 -11.83 1.12
C VAL A 267 15.91 -11.01 1.26
N ILE A 268 16.71 -11.32 2.27
CA ILE A 268 18.03 -10.74 2.50
C ILE A 268 19.06 -11.88 2.43
N LYS A 269 20.06 -11.71 1.55
CA LYS A 269 21.19 -12.63 1.48
C LYS A 269 22.21 -12.33 2.58
N PRO A 270 22.89 -13.35 3.13
CA PRO A 270 23.94 -13.15 4.12
C PRO A 270 25.16 -12.49 3.46
N VAL A 271 25.74 -11.50 4.14
CA VAL A 271 26.95 -10.78 3.68
C VAL A 271 27.99 -10.64 4.79
N GLY A 272 29.27 -10.59 4.40
CA GLY A 272 30.39 -10.39 5.32
C GLY A 272 30.92 -11.66 5.99
N SER A 273 31.92 -11.48 6.85
CA SER A 273 32.52 -12.51 7.71
C SER A 273 32.92 -11.84 9.03
N PRO A 274 32.14 -11.96 10.12
CA PRO A 274 30.96 -12.84 10.29
C PRO A 274 29.76 -12.44 9.40
N PRO A 275 28.91 -13.40 9.02
CA PRO A 275 27.74 -13.14 8.17
C PRO A 275 26.70 -12.27 8.89
N THR A 276 26.08 -11.37 8.13
CA THR A 276 25.05 -10.43 8.59
C THR A 276 23.94 -10.29 7.54
N TYR A 277 22.77 -9.76 7.96
CA TYR A 277 21.59 -9.56 7.11
C TYR A 277 21.13 -8.08 7.12
N PRO A 278 21.78 -7.19 6.34
CA PRO A 278 21.43 -5.77 6.30
C PRO A 278 20.03 -5.55 5.71
N GLN A 279 19.17 -4.78 6.41
CA GLN A 279 17.78 -4.54 5.96
C GLN A 279 17.70 -3.71 4.68
N ASP A 280 18.67 -2.85 4.42
CA ASP A 280 18.79 -2.08 3.18
C ASP A 280 19.01 -2.96 1.94
N GLN A 281 19.38 -4.24 2.12
CA GLN A 281 19.54 -5.23 1.04
C GLN A 281 18.32 -6.14 0.86
N GLU A 282 17.20 -5.86 1.54
CA GLU A 282 15.97 -6.65 1.43
C GLU A 282 15.33 -6.51 0.04
N LYS A 283 15.24 -7.64 -0.68
CA LYS A 283 14.55 -7.73 -1.97
C LYS A 283 13.09 -8.10 -1.76
N ILE A 284 12.20 -7.13 -1.96
CA ILE A 284 10.75 -7.28 -1.74
C ILE A 284 10.03 -7.60 -3.06
N ILE A 285 9.23 -8.66 -3.06
CA ILE A 285 8.30 -9.02 -4.14
C ILE A 285 6.86 -9.06 -3.61
N VAL A 286 5.91 -8.66 -4.46
CA VAL A 286 4.47 -8.79 -4.15
C VAL A 286 4.01 -10.19 -4.53
N ILE A 287 3.49 -10.92 -3.55
CA ILE A 287 2.98 -12.28 -3.72
C ILE A 287 1.55 -12.26 -4.24
N THR A 288 0.68 -11.46 -3.60
CA THR A 288 -0.70 -11.27 -4.05
C THR A 288 -1.22 -9.88 -3.66
N PRO A 289 -1.98 -9.18 -4.54
CA PRO A 289 -2.35 -7.78 -4.33
C PRO A 289 -3.72 -7.51 -3.67
N TYR A 290 -4.51 -8.55 -3.32
CA TYR A 290 -5.90 -8.39 -2.86
C TYR A 290 -6.22 -9.12 -1.54
N VAL A 291 -5.28 -9.09 -0.61
CA VAL A 291 -5.43 -9.71 0.72
C VAL A 291 -6.28 -8.83 1.63
N ARG A 292 -7.30 -9.43 2.25
CA ARG A 292 -8.28 -8.78 3.13
C ARG A 292 -8.45 -9.55 4.44
N ASN A 293 -7.34 -10.05 4.99
CA ASN A 293 -7.35 -10.76 6.26
C ASN A 293 -7.77 -9.84 7.42
N ALA A 294 -9.00 -10.04 7.90
CA ALA A 294 -9.37 -9.65 9.26
C ALA A 294 -8.81 -10.63 10.30
N PRO A 295 -8.92 -11.97 10.12
CA PRO A 295 -8.20 -12.94 10.95
C PRO A 295 -6.68 -12.92 10.71
N PRO A 296 -5.87 -13.47 11.63
CA PRO A 296 -4.44 -13.69 11.42
C PRO A 296 -4.15 -14.43 10.10
N ILE A 297 -3.07 -14.05 9.43
CA ILE A 297 -2.52 -14.82 8.31
C ILE A 297 -1.79 -16.06 8.83
N PHE A 298 -1.07 -15.89 9.93
CA PHE A 298 -0.27 -16.95 10.55
C PHE A 298 -0.86 -17.32 11.90
N GLU A 299 -1.24 -18.58 12.06
CA GLU A 299 -1.63 -19.15 13.35
C GLU A 299 -0.68 -20.29 13.72
N TYR A 300 -0.30 -20.34 14.99
CA TYR A 300 0.78 -21.18 15.49
C TYR A 300 0.22 -22.25 16.43
N TYR A 301 0.68 -23.49 16.28
CA TYR A 301 0.22 -24.62 17.07
C TYR A 301 1.39 -25.44 17.61
N ASP A 302 1.23 -25.95 18.83
CA ASP A 302 2.18 -26.85 19.48
C ASP A 302 2.10 -28.28 18.92
N GLU A 303 2.88 -29.20 19.47
CA GLU A 303 2.90 -30.61 19.08
C GLU A 303 1.59 -31.36 19.36
N ASN A 304 0.78 -30.85 20.30
CA ASN A 304 -0.51 -31.43 20.69
C ASN A 304 -1.67 -30.81 19.90
N GLY A 305 -1.40 -29.85 19.02
CA GLY A 305 -2.40 -29.13 18.23
C GLY A 305 -3.07 -27.98 18.99
N ASN A 306 -2.55 -27.55 20.14
CA ASN A 306 -3.07 -26.38 20.85
C ASN A 306 -2.56 -25.10 20.20
N LYS A 307 -3.44 -24.11 20.07
CA LYS A 307 -3.08 -22.79 19.54
C LYS A 307 -2.17 -22.06 20.53
N ILE A 308 -1.06 -21.51 20.05
CA ILE A 308 -0.11 -20.73 20.83
C ILE A 308 -0.40 -19.25 20.58
N GLU A 309 -1.04 -18.58 21.53
CA GLU A 309 -1.31 -17.14 21.43
C GLU A 309 -0.17 -16.30 21.99
N ASP A 310 0.53 -16.81 23.01
CA ASP A 310 1.55 -16.08 23.75
C ASP A 310 2.86 -15.87 22.97
N TYR A 311 3.40 -14.67 23.05
CA TYR A 311 4.74 -14.33 22.59
C TYR A 311 5.67 -14.22 23.81
N PRO A 312 6.86 -14.86 23.84
CA PRO A 312 7.60 -15.44 22.72
C PRO A 312 7.40 -16.96 22.52
N ALA A 313 6.41 -17.59 23.16
CA ALA A 313 6.21 -19.05 23.07
C ALA A 313 6.05 -19.55 21.62
N ARG A 314 5.47 -18.74 20.73
CA ARG A 314 5.38 -19.00 19.28
C ARG A 314 6.72 -19.24 18.59
N LEU A 315 7.85 -18.72 19.09
CA LEU A 315 9.16 -18.92 18.46
C LEU A 315 9.70 -20.34 18.70
N ASN A 316 9.47 -20.90 19.90
CA ASN A 316 10.10 -22.14 20.33
C ASN A 316 9.15 -23.35 20.23
N ASN A 317 7.87 -23.14 20.52
CA ASN A 317 6.91 -24.24 20.70
C ASN A 317 6.14 -24.58 19.42
N THR A 318 6.20 -23.73 18.39
CA THR A 318 5.48 -23.96 17.13
C THR A 318 6.00 -25.22 16.42
N LYS A 319 5.14 -26.19 16.19
CA LYS A 319 5.42 -27.37 15.34
C LYS A 319 4.62 -27.35 14.05
N LEU A 320 3.42 -26.82 14.11
CA LEU A 320 2.50 -26.67 13.00
C LEU A 320 2.11 -25.20 12.88
N MET A 321 2.11 -24.69 11.67
CA MET A 321 1.60 -23.35 11.36
C MET A 321 0.48 -23.46 10.33
N LYS A 322 -0.64 -22.80 10.62
CA LYS A 322 -1.72 -22.57 9.65
C LYS A 322 -1.48 -21.24 8.97
N ILE A 323 -1.47 -21.27 7.64
CA ILE A 323 -1.48 -20.10 6.77
C ILE A 323 -2.92 -19.91 6.29
N PHE A 324 -3.54 -18.81 6.69
CA PHE A 324 -4.92 -18.48 6.35
C PHE A 324 -4.95 -17.18 5.53
N LEU A 325 -5.39 -17.24 4.29
CA LEU A 325 -5.38 -16.09 3.38
C LEU A 325 -6.78 -15.83 2.83
N VAL A 326 -7.27 -14.61 3.04
CA VAL A 326 -8.55 -14.13 2.51
C VAL A 326 -8.27 -13.18 1.36
N VAL A 327 -8.78 -13.52 0.17
CA VAL A 327 -8.55 -12.77 -1.07
C VAL A 327 -9.88 -12.24 -1.61
N ASN A 328 -9.96 -10.92 -1.78
CA ASN A 328 -11.13 -10.27 -2.35
C ASN A 328 -10.74 -9.03 -3.16
N VAL A 329 -11.03 -9.07 -4.47
CA VAL A 329 -10.75 -7.98 -5.41
C VAL A 329 -11.65 -6.77 -5.17
N ASP A 330 -12.94 -6.98 -4.92
CA ASP A 330 -13.91 -5.92 -4.64
C ASP A 330 -14.94 -6.38 -3.58
N PRO A 331 -14.81 -5.94 -2.32
CA PRO A 331 -15.74 -6.33 -1.25
C PRO A 331 -17.17 -5.78 -1.46
N LYS A 332 -17.37 -4.82 -2.36
CA LYS A 332 -18.70 -4.26 -2.66
C LYS A 332 -19.46 -5.07 -3.72
N LYS A 333 -18.84 -6.09 -4.31
CA LYS A 333 -19.43 -6.92 -5.36
C LYS A 333 -19.31 -8.40 -5.02
N PRO A 334 -20.40 -9.18 -5.09
CA PRO A 334 -20.31 -10.64 -5.12
C PRO A 334 -19.41 -11.12 -6.28
N PRO A 335 -18.76 -12.30 -6.19
CA PRO A 335 -18.93 -13.35 -5.17
C PRO A 335 -18.20 -13.10 -3.84
N VAL A 336 -18.51 -13.95 -2.86
CA VAL A 336 -17.93 -13.97 -1.49
C VAL A 336 -16.41 -14.12 -1.54
N GLU A 337 -15.74 -13.61 -0.50
CA GLU A 337 -14.30 -13.72 -0.25
C GLU A 337 -13.76 -15.13 -0.53
N TYR A 338 -12.62 -15.21 -1.23
CA TYR A 338 -11.93 -16.48 -1.43
C TYR A 338 -11.00 -16.76 -0.25
N GLN A 339 -11.25 -17.84 0.47
CA GLN A 339 -10.42 -18.27 1.60
C GLN A 339 -9.50 -19.41 1.18
N LEU A 340 -8.21 -19.26 1.48
CA LEU A 340 -7.17 -20.24 1.23
C LEU A 340 -6.56 -20.63 2.57
N GLU A 341 -6.62 -21.92 2.89
CA GLU A 341 -5.98 -22.47 4.08
C GLU A 341 -4.87 -23.44 3.68
N SER A 342 -3.74 -23.36 4.35
CA SER A 342 -2.66 -24.34 4.21
C SER A 342 -2.00 -24.60 5.56
N PHE A 343 -1.50 -25.82 5.74
CA PHE A 343 -0.82 -26.24 6.94
C PHE A 343 0.63 -26.60 6.62
N VAL A 344 1.54 -26.10 7.46
CA VAL A 344 2.97 -26.36 7.32
C VAL A 344 3.56 -26.86 8.63
N GLU A 345 4.19 -28.03 8.56
CA GLU A 345 5.02 -28.57 9.63
C GLU A 345 6.45 -28.04 9.48
N LEU A 346 7.02 -27.55 10.58
CA LEU A 346 8.40 -27.08 10.61
C LEU A 346 9.34 -28.25 10.91
N ARG A 347 10.11 -28.69 9.91
CA ARG A 347 10.94 -29.91 9.99
C ARG A 347 12.04 -29.87 11.06
N ASN A 348 12.57 -28.68 11.38
CA ASN A 348 13.82 -28.55 12.13
C ASN A 348 13.66 -28.11 13.60
N LEU A 349 12.44 -28.09 14.16
CA LEU A 349 12.26 -27.76 15.58
C LEU A 349 12.21 -28.99 16.50
N LYS A 350 12.67 -30.16 16.03
CA LYS A 350 12.98 -31.28 16.94
C LYS A 350 14.35 -31.04 17.54
N LYS A 351 14.41 -30.45 18.73
CA LYS A 351 15.56 -30.69 19.61
C LYS A 351 15.39 -32.08 20.21
N GLU A 352 16.45 -32.89 20.09
CA GLU A 352 16.68 -34.07 20.91
C GLU A 352 16.68 -33.73 22.40
#